data_AF-A0A067M2T4-F1
#
_entry.id   AF-A0A067M2T4-F1
#
_cell.length_a   1.000
_cell.length_b   1.000
_cell.length_c   1.000
_cell.angle_alpha   90.00
_cell.angle_beta   90.00
_cell.angle_gamma   90.00
#
_symmetry.space_group_name_H-M   'P 1'
#
loop_
_entity.id
_entity.type
_entity.pdbx_description
1 polymer ?
#
loop_
_entity_poly.entity_id
_entity_poly.type
_entity_poly.pdbx_seq_one_letter_code
_entity_poly.pdbx_strand_id
1 'polypeptide(L)'
;MLTCFIWYLLLWAPVPPVQAVMYFGTRYENDSIILQHAHRTLERHPVELTFFFVSQVVQALQTDKIVHLRDSQDLAALLPQIIWNMKANCYKDDAVDKARDFYNREFDFFGEVTSISGKLKPFVKRTKAEKKMDEEMGKIKAGKSGRPLQSHAKAPFMAAFKVRKERLDITIDSDSILGGPSSNSGALLTEYDVSPQAIFQFGDDCWQDVLALQIIAMFQNVFAAIVLPLYLNPHRVTATAPGCGVIDVVPDSTSRDEMGRAKVNDLMGFFVAEYGNPDTIAFQKACPNLSSRWRSTRPRVTPSRSRIGTMGTF
;
A
#
# COMPACT_ATOMS: atom_id res chain seq x y z
N MET A 1 -29.03 -9.97 30.56
CA MET A 1 -27.97 -9.57 31.52
C MET A 1 -26.90 -8.66 30.89
N LEU A 2 -26.69 -8.65 29.56
CA LEU A 2 -25.73 -7.75 28.88
C LEU A 2 -26.21 -6.31 28.59
N THR A 3 -27.52 -6.03 28.64
CA THR A 3 -28.07 -4.70 28.30
C THR A 3 -27.77 -3.61 29.33
N CYS A 4 -27.45 -3.95 30.59
CA CYS A 4 -27.12 -2.96 31.62
C CYS A 4 -25.71 -2.34 31.48
N PHE A 5 -24.81 -2.94 30.70
CA PHE A 5 -23.42 -2.47 30.60
C PHE A 5 -23.14 -1.60 29.39
N ILE A 6 -24.02 -1.60 28.38
CA ILE A 6 -23.84 -0.83 27.14
C ILE A 6 -23.72 0.68 27.41
N TRP A 7 -24.48 1.23 28.35
CA TRP A 7 -24.41 2.66 28.71
C TRP A 7 -23.04 3.10 29.23
N TYR A 8 -22.28 2.20 29.86
CA TYR A 8 -20.94 2.49 30.36
C TYR A 8 -19.86 2.43 29.27
N LEU A 9 -20.18 1.91 28.08
CA LEU A 9 -19.24 1.73 26.99
C LEU A 9 -18.61 3.06 26.54
N LEU A 10 -19.33 4.18 26.64
CA LEU A 10 -18.81 5.52 26.33
C LEU A 10 -17.64 5.93 27.25
N LEU A 11 -17.60 5.39 28.47
CA LEU A 11 -16.56 5.66 29.46
C LEU A 11 -15.37 4.69 29.37
N TRP A 12 -15.48 3.62 28.58
CA TRP A 12 -14.42 2.61 28.50
C TRP A 12 -13.15 3.15 27.83
N ALA A 13 -12.03 2.49 28.08
CA ALA A 13 -10.78 2.76 27.37
C ALA A 13 -10.95 2.48 25.86
N PRO A 14 -10.21 3.20 24.99
CA PRO A 14 -10.20 2.92 23.56
C PRO A 14 -9.65 1.51 23.30
N VAL A 15 -10.33 0.75 22.43
CA VAL A 15 -9.88 -0.57 21.96
C VAL A 15 -8.97 -0.44 20.72
N PRO A 16 -8.20 -1.48 20.35
CA PRO A 16 -7.41 -1.44 19.11
C PRO A 16 -8.27 -1.12 17.88
N PRO A 17 -7.75 -0.40 16.85
CA PRO A 17 -8.56 0.02 15.71
C PRO A 17 -9.22 -1.13 14.97
N VAL A 18 -8.56 -2.28 14.87
CA VAL A 18 -9.16 -3.50 14.29
C VAL A 18 -10.48 -3.89 14.98
N GLN A 19 -10.55 -3.78 16.32
CA GLN A 19 -11.78 -4.06 17.07
C GLN A 19 -12.81 -2.95 16.90
N ALA A 20 -12.37 -1.69 16.91
CA ALA A 20 -13.25 -0.55 16.68
C ALA A 20 -13.95 -0.62 15.31
N VAL A 21 -13.23 -1.01 14.27
CA VAL A 21 -13.79 -1.17 12.91
C VAL A 21 -14.84 -2.29 12.86
N MET A 22 -14.65 -3.36 13.64
CA MET A 22 -15.66 -4.44 13.69
C MET A 22 -17.00 -3.97 14.25
N TYR A 23 -17.04 -2.93 15.10
CA TYR A 23 -18.26 -2.39 15.68
C TYR A 23 -19.21 -1.76 14.65
N PHE A 24 -18.70 -1.35 13.49
CA PHE A 24 -19.54 -0.91 12.36
C PHE A 24 -20.18 -2.08 11.59
N GLY A 25 -19.85 -3.33 11.94
CA GLY A 25 -20.43 -4.49 11.29
C GLY A 25 -21.91 -4.67 11.65
N THR A 26 -22.68 -5.17 10.70
CA THR A 26 -24.14 -5.42 10.81
C THR A 26 -24.54 -6.30 12.00
N ARG A 27 -23.62 -7.10 12.54
CA ARG A 27 -23.82 -7.92 13.75
C ARG A 27 -24.13 -7.13 15.02
N TYR A 28 -23.84 -5.83 15.04
CA TYR A 28 -24.09 -4.94 16.18
C TYR A 28 -25.37 -4.10 16.02
N GLU A 29 -26.16 -4.38 14.98
CA GLU A 29 -27.48 -3.79 14.73
C GLU A 29 -27.49 -2.24 14.74
N ASN A 30 -26.34 -1.61 14.50
CA ASN A 30 -26.16 -0.17 14.50
C ASN A 30 -26.60 0.51 15.81
N ASP A 31 -26.33 -0.14 16.94
CA ASP A 31 -26.53 0.45 18.26
C ASP A 31 -25.74 1.78 18.39
N SER A 32 -26.47 2.85 18.69
CA SER A 32 -25.92 4.22 18.74
C SER A 32 -24.76 4.38 19.72
N ILE A 33 -24.77 3.66 20.84
CA ILE A 33 -23.74 3.77 21.88
C ILE A 33 -22.48 3.03 21.44
N ILE A 34 -22.66 1.87 20.79
CA ILE A 34 -21.55 1.10 20.21
C ILE A 34 -20.87 1.89 19.09
N LEU A 35 -21.64 2.52 18.19
CA LEU A 35 -21.11 3.34 17.10
C LEU A 35 -20.38 4.58 17.62
N GLN A 36 -20.93 5.26 18.64
CA GLN A 36 -20.25 6.40 19.28
C GLN A 36 -18.94 5.97 19.94
N HIS A 37 -18.91 4.83 20.63
CA HIS A 37 -17.68 4.29 21.19
C HIS A 37 -16.65 3.94 20.11
N ALA A 38 -17.08 3.32 19.00
CA ALA A 38 -16.23 2.99 17.87
C ALA A 38 -15.60 4.24 17.24
N HIS A 39 -16.40 5.28 16.98
CA HIS A 39 -15.93 6.55 16.45
C HIS A 39 -14.89 7.21 17.35
N ARG A 40 -15.24 7.40 18.63
CA ARG A 40 -14.33 7.96 19.65
C ARG A 40 -13.03 7.17 19.77
N THR A 41 -13.10 5.86 19.58
CA THR A 41 -11.91 5.00 19.61
C THR A 41 -11.01 5.25 18.40
N LEU A 42 -11.55 5.35 17.19
CA LEU A 42 -10.77 5.64 15.99
C LEU A 42 -10.14 7.04 16.02
N GLU A 43 -10.84 8.04 16.57
CA GLU A 43 -10.32 9.41 16.74
C GLU A 43 -9.13 9.52 17.68
N ARG A 44 -9.01 8.60 18.65
CA ARG A 44 -7.91 8.60 19.63
C ARG A 44 -6.62 7.96 19.11
N HIS A 45 -6.68 7.26 17.98
CA HIS A 45 -5.51 6.60 17.41
C HIS A 45 -4.79 7.51 16.39
N PRO A 46 -3.48 7.30 16.17
CA PRO A 46 -2.75 7.99 15.11
C PRO A 46 -3.42 7.79 13.75
N VAL A 47 -3.44 8.85 12.94
CA VAL A 47 -4.13 8.85 11.63
C VAL A 47 -3.62 7.73 10.74
N GLU A 48 -2.32 7.46 10.74
CA GLU A 48 -1.68 6.39 9.96
C GLU A 48 -2.26 5.00 10.27
N LEU A 49 -2.56 4.73 11.54
CA LEU A 49 -3.10 3.44 11.97
C LEU A 49 -4.59 3.32 11.64
N THR A 50 -5.35 4.41 11.77
CA THR A 50 -6.77 4.44 11.36
C THR A 50 -6.90 4.35 9.84
N PHE A 51 -6.02 5.03 9.11
CA PHE A 51 -5.93 5.04 7.64
C PHE A 51 -5.63 3.64 7.08
N PHE A 52 -4.85 2.83 7.80
CA PHE A 52 -4.57 1.45 7.44
C PHE A 52 -5.85 0.61 7.26
N PHE A 53 -6.91 0.90 8.02
CA PHE A 53 -8.19 0.18 7.99
C PHE A 53 -9.32 0.91 7.24
N VAL A 54 -9.01 1.92 6.41
CA VAL A 54 -10.06 2.71 5.73
C VAL A 54 -11.02 1.83 4.94
N SER A 55 -10.48 0.82 4.24
CA SER A 55 -11.25 0.06 3.27
C SER A 55 -12.33 -0.73 3.98
N GLN A 56 -12.02 -1.26 5.15
CA GLN A 56 -12.94 -1.96 6.03
C GLN A 56 -13.99 -1.02 6.63
N VAL A 57 -13.60 0.22 7.00
CA VAL A 57 -14.55 1.24 7.48
C VAL A 57 -15.55 1.61 6.38
N VAL A 58 -15.06 1.94 5.17
CA VAL A 58 -15.92 2.28 4.02
C VAL A 58 -16.85 1.12 3.69
N GLN A 59 -16.35 -0.12 3.69
CA GLN A 59 -17.17 -1.29 3.42
C GLN A 59 -18.26 -1.50 4.48
N ALA A 60 -17.95 -1.32 5.76
CA ALA A 60 -18.93 -1.45 6.84
C ALA A 60 -20.09 -0.44 6.65
N LEU A 61 -19.76 0.82 6.35
CA LEU A 61 -20.74 1.88 6.09
C LEU A 61 -21.57 1.65 4.81
N GLN A 62 -21.02 1.00 3.78
CA GLN A 62 -21.75 0.70 2.54
C GLN A 62 -22.79 -0.41 2.71
N THR A 63 -22.55 -1.36 3.62
CA THR A 63 -23.46 -2.47 3.90
C THR A 63 -24.63 -2.10 4.82
N ASP A 64 -24.66 -0.87 5.33
CA ASP A 64 -25.70 -0.39 6.22
C ASP A 64 -27.03 -0.11 5.49
N LYS A 65 -28.13 -0.62 6.06
CA LYS A 65 -29.51 -0.30 5.66
C LYS A 65 -29.98 1.09 6.12
N ILE A 66 -29.10 1.92 6.70
CA ILE A 66 -29.41 3.30 7.07
C ILE A 66 -29.30 4.17 5.82
N VAL A 67 -30.23 3.94 4.90
CA VAL A 67 -30.45 4.70 3.67
C VAL A 67 -31.13 6.05 3.96
N HIS A 68 -31.52 6.35 5.21
CA HIS A 68 -32.15 7.62 5.57
C HIS A 68 -31.16 8.77 5.88
N LEU A 69 -29.85 8.55 5.73
CA LEU A 69 -28.85 9.62 5.71
C LEU A 69 -28.24 9.80 4.31
N ARG A 70 -28.94 9.38 3.24
CA ARG A 70 -28.54 9.65 1.86
C ARG A 70 -28.82 11.09 1.40
N ASP A 71 -29.60 11.87 2.15
CA ASP A 71 -29.94 13.25 1.80
C ASP A 71 -28.87 14.26 2.20
N SER A 72 -27.83 13.83 2.89
CA SER A 72 -26.64 14.64 3.06
C SER A 72 -25.73 14.36 1.86
N GLN A 73 -25.38 15.42 1.13
CA GLN A 73 -24.29 15.45 0.13
C GLN A 73 -22.93 14.92 0.68
N ASP A 74 -22.89 14.49 1.94
CA ASP A 74 -21.78 13.96 2.71
C ASP A 74 -21.45 12.48 2.46
N LEU A 75 -22.32 11.67 1.83
CA LEU A 75 -21.99 10.26 1.55
C LEU A 75 -21.32 10.01 0.19
N ALA A 76 -21.45 10.92 -0.77
CA ALA A 76 -20.62 10.94 -1.98
C ALA A 76 -19.16 11.38 -1.66
N ALA A 77 -18.94 11.90 -0.44
CA ALA A 77 -17.63 12.20 0.12
C ALA A 77 -16.99 11.00 0.85
N LEU A 78 -17.54 9.76 0.73
CA LEU A 78 -16.95 8.54 1.29
C LEU A 78 -15.76 8.00 0.47
N LEU A 79 -14.87 8.91 0.08
CA LEU A 79 -13.63 8.61 -0.60
C LEU A 79 -12.36 8.54 0.26
N PRO A 80 -12.32 8.56 1.61
CA PRO A 80 -11.21 9.26 2.18
C PRO A 80 -10.31 8.47 3.09
N GLN A 81 -9.35 7.82 2.47
CA GLN A 81 -7.96 7.98 2.91
C GLN A 81 -7.48 9.45 2.79
N ILE A 82 -8.15 10.21 1.92
CA ILE A 82 -7.89 11.59 1.52
C ILE A 82 -8.68 12.66 2.34
N ILE A 83 -10.00 12.54 2.50
CA ILE A 83 -10.89 13.49 3.25
C ILE A 83 -10.81 13.35 4.78
N TRP A 84 -10.48 12.19 5.37
CA TRP A 84 -10.26 12.09 6.83
C TRP A 84 -8.95 12.76 7.22
N ASN A 85 -7.91 12.66 6.36
CA ASN A 85 -6.69 13.47 6.48
C ASN A 85 -6.95 14.97 6.29
N MET A 86 -7.96 15.36 5.50
CA MET A 86 -8.30 16.78 5.29
C MET A 86 -9.25 17.38 6.32
N LYS A 87 -10.26 16.66 6.82
CA LYS A 87 -11.10 17.15 7.92
C LYS A 87 -10.30 17.33 9.22
N ALA A 88 -9.25 16.53 9.41
CA ALA A 88 -8.34 16.70 10.55
C ALA A 88 -7.36 17.89 10.40
N ASN A 89 -7.10 18.37 9.18
CA ASN A 89 -6.12 19.44 8.90
C ASN A 89 -6.72 20.76 8.35
N CYS A 90 -7.99 20.80 7.98
CA CYS A 90 -8.66 21.99 7.44
C CYS A 90 -9.55 22.63 8.50
N TYR A 91 -8.97 23.51 9.31
CA TYR A 91 -9.74 24.51 10.03
C TYR A 91 -9.83 25.76 9.13
N LYS A 92 -11.06 26.13 8.75
CA LYS A 92 -11.52 27.29 7.92
C LYS A 92 -12.03 26.92 6.52
N ASP A 93 -13.21 27.46 6.19
CA ASP A 93 -14.01 27.17 4.99
C ASP A 93 -13.26 27.42 3.67
N ASP A 94 -12.28 28.32 3.62
CA ASP A 94 -11.44 28.58 2.44
C ASP A 94 -10.49 27.40 2.08
N ALA A 95 -10.24 26.48 3.02
CA ALA A 95 -9.35 25.34 2.79
C ALA A 95 -10.06 24.17 2.08
N VAL A 96 -11.39 24.07 2.21
CA VAL A 96 -12.19 22.97 1.63
C VAL A 96 -12.24 23.05 0.11
N ASP A 97 -12.39 24.25 -0.45
CA ASP A 97 -12.41 24.44 -1.90
C ASP A 97 -11.04 24.19 -2.53
N LYS A 98 -9.96 24.67 -1.88
CA LYS A 98 -8.58 24.40 -2.31
C LYS A 98 -8.25 22.90 -2.28
N ALA A 99 -8.73 22.21 -1.25
CA ALA A 99 -8.64 20.77 -1.12
C ALA A 99 -9.37 20.03 -2.24
N ARG A 100 -10.60 20.45 -2.55
CA ARG A 100 -11.41 19.87 -3.62
C ARG A 100 -10.74 20.05 -4.99
N ASP A 101 -10.25 21.25 -5.29
CA ASP A 101 -9.57 21.55 -6.54
C ASP A 101 -8.26 20.78 -6.71
N PHE A 102 -7.53 20.61 -5.61
CA PHE A 102 -6.32 19.79 -5.59
C PHE A 102 -6.63 18.34 -6.00
N TYR A 103 -7.67 17.74 -5.42
CA TYR A 103 -8.03 16.36 -5.72
C TYR A 103 -8.65 16.17 -7.10
N ASN A 104 -9.50 17.09 -7.55
CA ASN A 104 -10.04 17.00 -8.91
C ASN A 104 -8.89 16.94 -9.92
N ARG A 105 -7.88 17.80 -9.74
CA ARG A 105 -6.67 17.79 -10.57
C ARG A 105 -5.89 16.48 -10.47
N GLU A 106 -5.77 15.91 -9.27
CA GLU A 106 -5.07 14.65 -9.03
C GLU A 106 -5.81 13.45 -9.64
N PHE A 107 -7.13 13.36 -9.46
CA PHE A 107 -7.97 12.32 -10.05
C PHE A 107 -8.01 12.41 -11.57
N ASP A 108 -8.11 13.63 -12.13
CA ASP A 108 -8.06 13.85 -13.57
C ASP A 108 -6.71 13.37 -14.13
N PHE A 109 -5.60 13.75 -13.48
CA PHE A 109 -4.26 13.32 -13.88
C PHE A 109 -4.11 11.79 -13.85
N PHE A 110 -4.45 11.14 -12.73
CA PHE A 110 -4.33 9.69 -12.62
C PHE A 110 -5.33 8.94 -13.50
N GLY A 111 -6.50 9.51 -13.77
CA GLY A 111 -7.47 9.01 -14.73
C GLY A 111 -6.89 9.03 -16.15
N GLU A 112 -6.29 10.14 -16.58
CA GLU A 112 -5.61 10.28 -17.87
C GLU A 112 -4.47 9.26 -18.00
N VAL A 113 -3.59 9.17 -17.00
CA VAL A 113 -2.46 8.23 -17.00
C VAL A 113 -2.95 6.78 -17.06
N THR A 114 -3.90 6.39 -16.21
CA THR A 114 -4.38 5.00 -16.15
C THR A 114 -5.11 4.61 -17.44
N SER A 115 -5.78 5.55 -18.10
CA SER A 115 -6.44 5.32 -19.40
C SER A 115 -5.48 4.88 -20.51
N ILE A 116 -4.19 5.21 -20.40
CA ILE A 116 -3.16 4.77 -21.35
C ILE A 116 -3.05 3.24 -21.37
N SER A 117 -3.15 2.59 -20.22
CA SER A 117 -3.14 1.11 -20.13
C SER A 117 -4.29 0.52 -20.97
N GLY A 118 -5.48 1.13 -20.91
CA GLY A 118 -6.62 0.75 -21.75
C GLY A 118 -6.34 0.89 -23.26
N LYS A 119 -5.68 1.99 -23.68
CA LYS A 119 -5.29 2.24 -25.09
C LYS A 119 -4.19 1.30 -25.61
N LEU A 120 -3.41 0.72 -24.70
CA LEU A 120 -2.32 -0.23 -24.99
C LEU A 120 -2.79 -1.68 -25.10
N LYS A 121 -3.96 -2.02 -24.53
CA LYS A 121 -4.55 -3.37 -24.57
C LYS A 121 -4.53 -4.06 -25.97
N PRO A 122 -4.88 -3.40 -27.09
CA PRO A 122 -4.82 -4.03 -28.42
C PRO A 122 -3.38 -4.23 -28.95
N PHE A 123 -2.37 -3.65 -28.32
CA PHE A 123 -0.96 -3.70 -28.76
C PHE A 123 -0.08 -4.63 -27.94
N VAL A 124 -0.60 -5.29 -26.89
CA VAL A 124 0.15 -6.15 -25.94
C VAL A 124 1.04 -7.20 -26.61
N LYS A 125 0.60 -7.79 -27.72
CA LYS A 125 1.36 -8.82 -28.46
C LYS A 125 2.23 -8.27 -29.59
N ARG A 126 2.24 -6.95 -29.80
CA ARG A 126 2.94 -6.30 -30.93
C ARG A 126 4.16 -5.54 -30.42
N THR A 127 5.26 -5.61 -31.16
CA THR A 127 6.48 -4.79 -30.94
C THR A 127 6.24 -3.27 -30.98
N LYS A 128 5.05 -2.82 -31.37
CA LYS A 128 4.67 -1.40 -31.43
C LYS A 128 4.12 -0.83 -30.11
N ALA A 129 3.97 -1.65 -29.06
CA ALA A 129 3.42 -1.19 -27.78
C ALA A 129 4.29 -0.09 -27.13
N GLU A 130 5.62 -0.24 -27.19
CA GLU A 130 6.57 0.72 -26.62
C GLU A 130 6.47 2.09 -27.28
N LYS A 131 6.53 2.15 -28.62
CA LYS A 131 6.39 3.40 -29.37
C LYS A 131 5.07 4.13 -29.09
N LYS A 132 3.96 3.39 -29.05
CA LYS A 132 2.64 3.98 -28.78
C LYS A 132 2.54 4.52 -27.36
N MET A 133 3.17 3.84 -26.40
CA MET A 133 3.22 4.31 -25.03
C MET A 133 4.07 5.57 -24.93
N ASP A 134 5.23 5.65 -25.58
CA ASP A 134 6.06 6.87 -25.61
C ASP A 134 5.29 8.06 -26.21
N GLU A 135 4.53 7.82 -27.28
CA GLU A 135 3.64 8.82 -27.89
C GLU A 135 2.54 9.31 -26.93
N GLU A 136 1.91 8.41 -26.15
CA GLU A 136 0.87 8.79 -25.19
C GLU A 136 1.44 9.42 -23.92
N MET A 137 2.59 8.93 -23.42
CA MET A 137 3.28 9.48 -22.26
C MET A 137 3.84 10.88 -22.56
N GLY A 138 4.29 11.13 -23.79
CA GLY A 138 4.73 12.45 -24.24
C GLY A 138 3.61 13.50 -24.29
N LYS A 139 2.33 13.07 -24.32
CA LYS A 139 1.18 14.00 -24.21
C LYS A 139 0.93 14.44 -22.76
N ILE A 140 1.41 13.67 -21.78
CA ILE A 140 1.24 13.98 -20.36
C ILE A 140 2.36 14.93 -19.93
N LYS A 141 2.00 16.02 -19.24
CA LYS A 141 2.95 17.07 -18.79
C LYS A 141 4.10 16.58 -17.89
N ALA A 142 3.98 15.40 -17.27
CA ALA A 142 4.89 14.91 -16.24
C ALA A 142 5.58 13.55 -16.55
N GLY A 143 5.23 12.88 -17.66
CA GLY A 143 5.72 11.55 -17.99
C GLY A 143 6.91 11.58 -18.95
N LYS A 144 8.09 11.09 -18.53
CA LYS A 144 9.29 11.04 -19.41
C LYS A 144 9.60 9.66 -19.98
N SER A 145 9.19 8.59 -19.31
CA SER A 145 9.47 7.22 -19.76
C SER A 145 8.47 6.24 -19.16
N GLY A 146 7.90 5.39 -20.02
CA GLY A 146 7.16 4.21 -19.60
C GLY A 146 7.85 2.93 -20.04
N ARG A 147 7.37 1.77 -19.57
CA ARG A 147 7.69 0.44 -20.10
C ARG A 147 6.44 -0.44 -20.03
N PRO A 148 5.92 -0.97 -21.14
CA PRO A 148 4.77 -1.87 -21.10
C PRO A 148 5.19 -3.24 -20.54
N LEU A 149 4.36 -3.81 -19.66
CA LEU A 149 4.60 -5.12 -19.07
C LEU A 149 3.83 -6.18 -19.86
N GLN A 150 4.56 -7.14 -20.44
CA GLN A 150 4.04 -8.08 -21.45
C GLN A 150 3.34 -9.32 -20.87
N SER A 151 3.32 -9.50 -19.55
CA SER A 151 2.87 -10.74 -18.90
C SER A 151 1.35 -10.82 -18.68
N HIS A 152 0.58 -9.78 -19.01
CA HIS A 152 -0.85 -9.73 -18.67
C HIS A 152 -1.74 -9.30 -19.85
N ALA A 153 -2.88 -9.97 -20.01
CA ALA A 153 -3.91 -9.63 -21.01
C ALA A 153 -4.51 -8.21 -20.82
N LYS A 154 -4.21 -7.56 -19.69
CA LYS A 154 -4.72 -6.26 -19.27
C LYS A 154 -3.74 -5.11 -19.55
N ALA A 155 -2.55 -5.41 -20.08
CA ALA A 155 -1.56 -4.41 -20.50
C ALA A 155 -1.14 -3.39 -19.40
N PRO A 156 -0.72 -3.85 -18.21
CA PRO A 156 -0.15 -2.94 -17.24
C PRO A 156 1.12 -2.31 -17.81
N PHE A 157 1.43 -1.09 -17.42
CA PHE A 157 2.68 -0.42 -17.79
C PHE A 157 3.30 0.23 -16.57
N MET A 158 4.63 0.23 -16.55
CA MET A 158 5.43 0.91 -15.53
C MET A 158 5.79 2.30 -16.05
N ALA A 159 5.70 3.32 -15.22
CA ALA A 159 6.16 4.67 -15.55
C ALA A 159 6.97 5.26 -14.41
N ALA A 160 7.99 6.04 -14.77
CA ALA A 160 8.82 6.79 -13.84
C ALA A 160 8.44 8.27 -13.87
N PHE A 161 8.24 8.86 -12.70
CA PHE A 161 7.94 10.29 -12.56
C PHE A 161 9.06 10.98 -11.84
N LYS A 162 9.52 12.13 -12.34
CA LYS A 162 10.45 12.97 -11.60
C LYS A 162 9.67 13.83 -10.62
N VAL A 163 9.88 13.59 -9.33
CA VAL A 163 9.22 14.30 -8.25
C VAL A 163 10.28 15.03 -7.45
N ARG A 164 10.12 16.35 -7.34
CA ARG A 164 10.92 17.16 -6.43
C ARG A 164 10.34 17.01 -5.03
N LYS A 165 11.18 16.66 -4.06
CA LYS A 165 10.82 16.57 -2.65
C LYS A 165 11.64 17.57 -1.84
N GLU A 166 11.02 18.06 -0.77
CA GLU A 166 11.65 18.93 0.21
C GLU A 166 11.89 18.13 1.49
N ARG A 167 13.08 18.26 2.08
CA ARG A 167 13.43 17.68 3.37
C ARG A 167 13.95 18.78 4.29
N LEU A 168 13.45 18.78 5.52
CA LEU A 168 14.02 19.59 6.59
C LEU A 168 15.21 18.85 7.18
N ASP A 169 16.41 19.37 6.95
CA ASP A 169 17.63 18.88 7.58
C ASP A 169 17.92 19.75 8.81
N ILE A 170 17.72 19.16 9.99
CA ILE A 170 18.06 19.80 11.26
C ILE A 170 19.53 19.46 11.54
N THR A 171 20.45 20.38 11.27
CA THR A 171 21.83 20.27 11.75
C THR A 171 21.84 20.54 13.24
N ILE A 172 21.90 19.49 14.05
CA ILE A 172 22.19 19.62 15.48
C ILE A 172 23.71 19.79 15.59
N ASP A 173 24.15 21.03 15.67
CA ASP A 173 25.57 21.32 15.92
C ASP A 173 25.89 20.92 17.36
N SER A 174 26.78 19.94 17.54
CA SER A 174 27.07 19.37 18.86
C SER A 174 27.74 20.37 19.80
N ASP A 175 28.29 21.47 19.26
CA ASP A 175 28.93 22.57 20.00
C ASP A 175 27.93 23.62 20.54
N SER A 176 26.66 23.57 20.11
CA SER A 176 25.62 24.55 20.52
C SER A 176 24.99 24.26 21.90
N ILE A 177 25.31 23.15 22.55
CA ILE A 177 24.75 22.75 23.85
C ILE A 177 25.31 23.61 25.01
N LEU A 178 26.41 24.35 24.80
CA LEU A 178 27.08 25.16 25.85
C LEU A 178 26.92 26.69 25.70
N GLY A 179 26.22 27.18 24.68
CA GLY A 179 26.00 28.62 24.44
C GLY A 179 24.59 29.08 24.82
N GLY A 180 24.46 30.24 25.49
CA GLY A 180 23.19 30.82 25.95
C GLY A 180 22.12 31.07 24.86
N PRO A 181 20.95 31.64 25.22
CA PRO A 181 19.65 31.46 24.54
C PRO A 181 19.49 32.23 23.21
N SER A 182 20.50 32.27 22.35
CA SER A 182 20.45 33.00 21.07
C SER A 182 21.21 32.31 19.93
N SER A 183 21.18 30.99 19.85
CA SER A 183 21.58 30.26 18.64
C SER A 183 20.34 29.86 17.84
N ASN A 184 20.11 30.52 16.70
CA ASN A 184 19.13 30.11 15.70
C ASN A 184 19.40 28.66 15.29
N SER A 185 18.53 27.73 15.70
CA SER A 185 18.45 26.39 15.11
C SER A 185 18.00 26.53 13.67
N GLY A 186 18.95 26.78 12.76
CA GLY A 186 18.69 26.96 11.33
C GLY A 186 18.26 25.64 10.72
N ALA A 187 16.95 25.40 10.62
CA ALA A 187 16.43 24.32 9.80
C ALA A 187 16.70 24.66 8.33
N LEU A 188 17.54 23.87 7.66
CA LEU A 188 17.79 24.00 6.23
C LEU A 188 16.74 23.19 5.46
N LEU A 189 16.00 23.83 4.56
CA LEU A 189 15.16 23.13 3.59
C LEU A 189 16.02 22.69 2.41
N THR A 190 16.27 21.39 2.29
CA THR A 190 17.01 20.79 1.19
C THR A 190 16.02 20.23 0.17
N GLU A 191 16.09 20.71 -1.07
CA GLU A 191 15.35 20.13 -2.21
C GLU A 191 16.15 18.97 -2.83
N TYR A 192 15.49 17.85 -3.09
CA TYR A 192 16.09 16.70 -3.78
C TYR A 192 15.12 16.06 -4.77
N ASP A 193 15.65 15.59 -5.89
CA ASP A 193 14.87 14.93 -6.93
C ASP A 193 14.82 13.42 -6.69
N VAL A 194 13.61 12.85 -6.71
CA VAL A 194 13.39 11.40 -6.72
C VAL A 194 12.68 11.01 -8.00
N SER A 195 12.94 9.79 -8.49
CA SER A 195 12.27 9.23 -9.66
C SER A 195 11.48 7.97 -9.29
N PRO A 196 10.40 8.08 -8.49
CA PRO A 196 9.55 6.93 -8.17
C PRO A 196 9.00 6.28 -9.45
N GLN A 197 8.92 4.96 -9.40
CA GLN A 197 8.30 4.15 -10.44
C GLN A 197 7.00 3.57 -9.90
N ALA A 198 5.96 3.63 -10.72
CA ALA A 198 4.66 3.06 -10.41
C ALA A 198 4.14 2.26 -11.60
N ILE A 199 3.40 1.21 -11.32
CA ILE A 199 2.69 0.41 -12.31
C ILE A 199 1.23 0.87 -12.34
N PHE A 200 0.75 1.19 -13.53
CA PHE A 200 -0.64 1.54 -13.77
C PHE A 200 -1.36 0.36 -14.39
N GLN A 201 -2.48 0.00 -13.79
CA GLN A 201 -3.24 -1.19 -14.16
C GLN A 201 -4.71 -0.81 -14.40
N PHE A 202 -5.16 -1.04 -15.63
CA PHE A 202 -6.55 -0.83 -16.05
C PHE A 202 -7.25 -2.15 -16.34
N GLY A 203 -8.48 -2.29 -15.85
CA GLY A 203 -9.30 -3.50 -15.96
C GLY A 203 -8.94 -4.60 -14.95
N ASP A 204 -8.24 -4.27 -13.85
CA ASP A 204 -7.97 -5.21 -12.77
C ASP A 204 -8.47 -4.74 -11.41
N ASP A 205 -8.94 -5.70 -10.63
CA ASP A 205 -9.48 -5.42 -9.32
C ASP A 205 -8.36 -5.35 -8.28
N CYS A 206 -7.83 -4.15 -8.10
CA CYS A 206 -6.74 -3.90 -7.17
C CYS A 206 -7.19 -3.95 -5.70
N TRP A 207 -8.50 -4.03 -5.41
CA TRP A 207 -8.99 -4.12 -4.02
C TRP A 207 -8.62 -5.44 -3.36
N GLN A 208 -8.57 -6.53 -4.14
CA GLN A 208 -8.09 -7.82 -3.67
C GLN A 208 -6.61 -7.74 -3.25
N ASP A 209 -5.80 -7.04 -4.03
CA ASP A 209 -4.38 -6.84 -3.75
C ASP A 209 -4.16 -5.95 -2.53
N VAL A 210 -4.94 -4.86 -2.38
CA VAL A 210 -4.93 -4.00 -1.18
C VAL A 210 -5.18 -4.82 0.07
N LEU A 211 -6.22 -5.67 0.06
CA LEU A 211 -6.54 -6.54 1.20
C LEU A 211 -5.42 -7.55 1.50
N ALA A 212 -4.87 -8.18 0.47
CA ALA A 212 -3.77 -9.13 0.63
C ALA A 212 -2.53 -8.46 1.23
N LEU A 213 -2.17 -7.26 0.77
CA LEU A 213 -1.02 -6.50 1.26
C LEU A 213 -1.23 -5.99 2.68
N GLN A 214 -2.45 -5.60 3.05
CA GLN A 214 -2.80 -5.29 4.44
C GLN A 214 -2.54 -6.49 5.34
N ILE A 215 -3.00 -7.69 4.94
CA ILE A 215 -2.77 -8.92 5.73
C ILE A 215 -1.26 -9.23 5.85
N ILE A 216 -0.50 -9.08 4.76
CA ILE A 216 0.96 -9.26 4.76
C ILE A 216 1.64 -8.26 5.73
N ALA A 217 1.21 -6.99 5.74
CA ALA A 217 1.72 -5.99 6.67
C ALA A 217 1.39 -6.32 8.13
N MET A 218 0.19 -6.83 8.40
CA MET A 218 -0.17 -7.33 9.74
C MET A 218 0.75 -8.48 10.17
N PHE A 219 1.03 -9.45 9.27
CA PHE A 219 1.96 -10.54 9.59
C PHE A 219 3.39 -10.05 9.81
N GLN A 220 3.86 -9.06 9.06
CA GLN A 220 5.17 -8.46 9.29
C GLN A 220 5.26 -7.89 10.71
N ASN A 221 4.23 -7.19 11.17
CA ASN A 221 4.18 -6.65 12.54
C ASN A 221 4.15 -7.79 13.58
N VAL A 222 3.39 -8.87 13.34
CA VAL A 222 3.37 -10.03 14.23
C VAL A 222 4.74 -10.69 14.30
N PHE A 223 5.41 -10.92 13.17
CA PHE A 223 6.74 -11.52 13.13
C PHE A 223 7.78 -10.67 13.85
N ALA A 224 7.73 -9.34 13.68
CA ALA A 224 8.58 -8.41 14.41
C ALA A 224 8.31 -8.47 15.93
N ALA A 225 7.05 -8.51 16.35
CA ALA A 225 6.67 -8.55 17.76
C ALA A 225 7.15 -9.82 18.48
N ILE A 226 7.16 -10.97 17.79
CA ILE A 226 7.69 -12.23 18.33
C ILE A 226 9.18 -12.45 18.02
N VAL A 227 9.87 -11.45 17.45
CA VAL A 227 11.30 -11.49 17.08
C VAL A 227 11.63 -12.67 16.16
N LEU A 228 10.72 -13.00 15.25
CA LEU A 228 10.93 -14.03 14.24
C LEU A 228 11.62 -13.39 13.02
N PRO A 229 12.82 -13.84 12.61
CA PRO A 229 13.62 -13.21 11.55
C PRO A 229 13.10 -13.60 10.15
N LEU A 230 11.84 -13.28 9.88
CA LEU A 230 11.21 -13.41 8.56
C LEU A 230 11.11 -12.03 7.91
N TYR A 231 11.39 -12.00 6.61
CA TYR A 231 11.31 -10.78 5.83
C TYR A 231 10.05 -10.79 4.96
N LEU A 232 9.27 -9.72 5.07
CA LEU A 232 8.13 -9.41 4.21
C LEU A 232 8.29 -7.97 3.74
N ASN A 233 7.86 -7.69 2.50
CA ASN A 233 7.85 -6.35 1.92
C ASN A 233 6.45 -6.04 1.35
N PRO A 234 5.50 -5.62 2.19
CA PRO A 234 4.18 -5.16 1.74
C PRO A 234 4.35 -3.82 1.03
N HIS A 235 4.47 -3.86 -0.29
CA HIS A 235 4.45 -2.66 -1.12
C HIS A 235 3.05 -2.05 -1.13
N ARG A 236 2.93 -0.81 -1.63
CA ARG A 236 1.66 -0.10 -1.61
C ARG A 236 0.90 -0.31 -2.91
N VAL A 237 -0.40 -0.54 -2.76
CA VAL A 237 -1.36 -0.54 -3.86
C VAL A 237 -2.44 0.46 -3.51
N THR A 238 -2.81 1.29 -4.48
CA THR A 238 -3.89 2.26 -4.35
C THR A 238 -4.92 1.99 -5.44
N ALA A 239 -6.13 1.62 -5.04
CA ALA A 239 -7.25 1.51 -5.97
C ALA A 239 -7.78 2.91 -6.28
N THR A 240 -7.63 3.35 -7.53
CA THR A 240 -7.99 4.72 -7.95
C THR A 240 -9.42 4.82 -8.46
N ALA A 241 -9.93 3.75 -9.07
CA ALA A 241 -11.30 3.64 -9.58
C ALA A 241 -11.72 2.17 -9.69
N PRO A 242 -13.01 1.85 -9.92
CA PRO A 242 -13.42 0.46 -10.18
C PRO A 242 -12.63 -0.17 -11.33
N GLY A 243 -11.97 -1.30 -11.04
CA GLY A 243 -11.12 -1.99 -12.01
C GLY A 243 -9.83 -1.23 -12.38
N CYS A 244 -9.41 -0.23 -11.60
CA CYS A 244 -8.20 0.54 -11.84
C CYS A 244 -7.35 0.63 -10.57
N GLY A 245 -6.04 0.62 -10.72
CA GLY A 245 -5.15 0.87 -9.60
C GLY A 245 -3.73 1.24 -9.99
N VAL A 246 -3.04 1.75 -8.99
CA VAL A 246 -1.64 2.16 -9.03
C VAL A 246 -0.88 1.33 -8.01
N ILE A 247 0.23 0.73 -8.45
CA ILE A 247 1.05 -0.18 -7.65
C ILE A 247 2.45 0.41 -7.56
N ASP A 248 2.99 0.52 -6.35
CA ASP A 248 4.38 0.95 -6.15
C ASP A 248 5.32 -0.14 -6.66
N VAL A 249 6.27 0.25 -7.52
CA VAL A 249 7.32 -0.67 -7.99
C VAL A 249 8.28 -0.91 -6.85
N VAL A 250 8.57 -2.19 -6.59
CA VAL A 250 9.66 -2.56 -5.70
C VAL A 250 10.98 -2.29 -6.43
N PRO A 251 11.80 -1.33 -5.96
CA PRO A 251 13.07 -1.00 -6.60
C PRO A 251 14.03 -2.19 -6.56
N ASP A 252 14.97 -2.22 -7.50
CA ASP A 252 16.04 -3.22 -7.60
C ASP A 252 15.53 -4.67 -7.54
N SER A 253 14.35 -4.90 -8.10
CA SER A 253 13.74 -6.23 -8.18
C SER A 253 13.65 -6.69 -9.62
N THR A 254 14.03 -7.96 -9.85
CA THR A 254 13.89 -8.63 -11.15
C THR A 254 12.87 -9.75 -11.00
N SER A 255 11.94 -9.84 -11.96
CA SER A 255 10.94 -10.90 -11.94
C SER A 255 11.52 -12.27 -12.31
N ARG A 256 10.91 -13.36 -11.82
CA ARG A 256 11.33 -14.72 -12.19
C ARG A 256 11.21 -14.98 -13.70
N ASP A 257 10.23 -14.37 -14.34
CA ASP A 257 10.03 -14.46 -15.79
C ASP A 257 11.14 -13.72 -16.56
N GLU A 258 11.50 -12.50 -16.15
CA GLU A 258 12.64 -11.77 -16.74
C GLU A 258 13.95 -12.55 -16.61
N MET A 259 14.19 -13.15 -15.44
CA MET A 259 15.36 -14.01 -15.21
C MET A 259 15.38 -15.24 -16.15
N GLY A 260 14.23 -15.86 -16.38
CA GLY A 260 14.11 -16.98 -17.32
C GLY A 260 14.37 -16.57 -18.78
N ARG A 261 13.88 -15.40 -19.21
CA ARG A 261 14.15 -14.85 -20.55
C ARG A 261 15.61 -14.47 -20.74
N ALA A 262 16.29 -14.03 -19.68
CA ALA A 262 17.73 -13.80 -19.66
C ALA A 262 18.56 -15.11 -19.69
N LYS A 263 17.91 -16.27 -19.87
CA LYS A 263 18.51 -17.63 -19.90
C LYS A 263 19.16 -18.06 -18.58
N VAL A 264 18.83 -17.40 -17.47
CA VAL A 264 19.24 -17.82 -16.12
C VAL A 264 18.13 -18.71 -15.54
N ASN A 265 18.18 -19.99 -15.88
CA ASN A 265 17.14 -20.94 -15.49
C ASN A 265 17.30 -21.42 -14.04
N ASP A 266 18.52 -21.38 -13.50
CA ASP A 266 18.82 -21.82 -12.14
C ASP A 266 19.01 -20.63 -11.19
N LEU A 267 18.42 -20.74 -10.00
CA LEU A 267 18.51 -19.72 -8.95
C LEU A 267 19.93 -19.66 -8.37
N MET A 268 20.63 -20.80 -8.29
CA MET A 268 22.02 -20.80 -7.83
C MET A 268 22.93 -20.10 -8.83
N GLY A 269 22.75 -20.38 -10.14
CA GLY A 269 23.45 -19.67 -11.21
C GLY A 269 23.23 -18.15 -11.17
N PHE A 270 22.01 -17.69 -10.87
CA PHE A 270 21.73 -16.27 -10.65
C PHE A 270 22.50 -15.71 -9.46
N PHE A 271 22.48 -16.40 -8.32
CA PHE A 271 23.15 -15.95 -7.11
C PHE A 271 24.67 -15.86 -7.27
N VAL A 272 25.28 -16.80 -8.00
CA VAL A 272 26.72 -16.76 -8.29
C VAL A 272 27.06 -15.61 -9.25
N ALA A 273 26.21 -15.35 -10.25
CA ALA A 273 26.41 -14.24 -11.17
C ALA A 273 26.30 -12.86 -10.49
N GLU A 274 25.36 -12.71 -9.56
CA GLU A 274 25.05 -11.43 -8.90
C GLU A 274 25.95 -11.17 -7.67
N TYR A 275 26.15 -12.19 -6.82
CA TYR A 275 26.85 -12.05 -5.53
C TYR A 275 28.24 -12.69 -5.49
N GLY A 276 28.66 -13.35 -6.57
CA GLY A 276 29.94 -14.07 -6.67
C GLY A 276 29.90 -15.48 -6.08
N ASN A 277 31.07 -16.08 -5.92
CA ASN A 277 31.21 -17.46 -5.44
C ASN A 277 30.64 -17.65 -4.02
N PRO A 278 30.29 -18.89 -3.62
CA PRO A 278 29.71 -19.18 -2.31
C PRO A 278 30.54 -18.73 -1.09
N ASP A 279 31.84 -18.56 -1.28
CA ASP A 279 32.77 -18.13 -0.24
C ASP A 279 32.78 -16.60 -0.04
N THR A 280 32.14 -15.83 -0.92
CA THR A 280 32.07 -14.37 -0.77
C THR A 280 31.11 -13.98 0.34
N ILE A 281 31.46 -12.89 1.04
CA ILE A 281 30.60 -12.32 2.10
C ILE A 281 29.25 -11.87 1.51
N ALA A 282 29.23 -11.39 0.28
CA ALA A 282 28.01 -10.98 -0.41
C ALA A 282 27.05 -12.16 -0.61
N PHE A 283 27.56 -13.31 -1.08
CA PHE A 283 26.76 -14.52 -1.25
C PHE A 283 26.23 -15.05 0.09
N GLN A 284 27.10 -15.14 1.09
CA GLN A 284 26.73 -15.62 2.43
C GLN A 284 25.71 -14.72 3.13
N LYS A 285 25.69 -13.41 2.84
CA LYS A 285 24.64 -12.48 3.31
C LYS A 285 23.34 -12.61 2.52
N ALA A 286 23.40 -12.88 1.22
CA ALA A 286 22.21 -13.01 0.38
C ALA A 286 21.41 -14.30 0.65
N CYS A 287 22.07 -15.42 0.95
CA CYS A 287 21.41 -16.70 1.25
C CYS A 287 20.38 -16.65 2.40
N PRO A 288 20.70 -16.15 3.61
CA PRO A 288 19.73 -16.06 4.69
C PRO A 288 18.58 -15.10 4.36
N ASN A 289 18.84 -14.03 3.59
CA ASN A 289 17.81 -13.10 3.13
C ASN A 289 16.81 -13.78 2.19
N LEU A 290 17.30 -14.62 1.26
CA LEU A 290 16.43 -15.43 0.43
C LEU A 290 15.64 -16.43 1.28
N SER A 291 16.31 -17.13 2.21
CA SER A 291 15.66 -18.14 3.05
C SER A 291 14.57 -17.55 3.93
N SER A 292 14.80 -16.39 4.55
CA SER A 292 13.82 -15.70 5.41
C SER A 292 12.59 -15.26 4.62
N ARG A 293 12.77 -14.77 3.39
CA ARG A 293 11.67 -14.38 2.48
C ARG A 293 10.90 -15.58 1.92
N TRP A 294 11.56 -16.71 1.72
CA TRP A 294 10.92 -17.90 1.18
C TRP A 294 10.18 -18.71 2.24
N ARG A 295 10.69 -18.73 3.48
CA ARG A 295 10.03 -19.37 4.63
C ARG A 295 8.77 -18.64 5.06
N SER A 296 8.68 -17.32 4.85
CA SER A 296 7.49 -16.54 5.19
C SER A 296 6.29 -16.82 4.26
N THR A 297 6.53 -17.38 3.07
CA THR A 297 5.50 -17.59 2.04
C THR A 297 5.10 -19.06 1.87
N ARG A 298 5.77 -20.01 2.54
CA ARG A 298 5.41 -21.43 2.49
C ARG A 298 4.51 -21.84 3.66
N PRO A 299 3.37 -22.49 3.41
CA PRO A 299 2.70 -23.24 4.47
C PRO A 299 3.63 -24.34 4.98
N ARG A 300 3.76 -24.48 6.30
CA ARG A 300 4.34 -25.70 6.87
C ARG A 300 3.43 -26.85 6.45
N VAL A 301 3.89 -27.66 5.50
CA VAL A 301 3.33 -29.00 5.33
C VAL A 301 3.68 -29.74 6.61
N THR A 302 2.74 -29.81 7.54
CA THR A 302 2.82 -30.80 8.62
C THR A 302 2.83 -32.16 7.94
N PRO A 303 3.88 -32.99 8.11
CA PRO A 303 3.82 -34.35 7.61
C PRO A 303 2.63 -35.01 8.31
N SER A 304 1.61 -35.37 7.53
CA SER A 304 0.50 -36.15 8.06
C SER A 304 1.08 -37.44 8.63
N ARG A 305 0.80 -37.70 9.91
CA ARG A 305 1.12 -38.96 10.56
C ARG A 305 0.51 -40.11 9.76
N SER A 306 1.38 -41.03 9.33
CA SER A 306 1.13 -42.44 9.02
C SER A 306 -0.02 -42.78 8.06
N ARG A 307 0.31 -43.04 6.79
CA ARG A 307 -0.18 -44.26 6.13
C ARG A 307 0.85 -45.36 6.37
N ILE A 308 0.62 -46.18 7.39
CA ILE A 308 1.09 -47.56 7.39
C ILE A 308 0.13 -48.28 6.43
N GLY A 309 0.67 -48.84 5.35
CA GLY A 309 -0.15 -49.47 4.32
C GLY A 309 0.69 -50.00 3.16
N THR A 310 1.43 -51.08 3.46
CA THR A 310 1.85 -52.16 2.56
C THR A 310 2.67 -51.82 1.30
N MET A 311 3.94 -52.24 1.36
CA MET A 311 4.71 -52.80 0.26
C MET A 311 3.85 -53.67 -0.66
N GLY A 312 3.96 -53.46 -1.96
CA GLY A 312 3.44 -54.32 -3.01
C GLY A 312 4.25 -54.09 -4.27
N THR A 313 5.20 -55.00 -4.50
CA THR A 313 5.97 -55.20 -5.72
C THR A 313 5.08 -55.36 -6.95
N PHE A 314 5.31 -54.58 -8.01
CA PHE A 314 5.73 -54.98 -9.36
C PHE A 314 5.91 -53.72 -10.22
#